data_AF-A0A485MI22-F1
#
_entry.id   AF-A0A485MI22-F1
#
_cell.length_a   1.000
_cell.length_b   1.000
_cell.length_c   1.000
_cell.angle_alpha   90.00
_cell.angle_beta   90.00
_cell.angle_gamma   90.00
#
_symmetry.space_group_name_H-M   'P 1'
#
loop_
_entity.id
_entity.type
_entity.pdbx_description
1 polymer ?
#
loop_
_entity_poly.entity_id
_entity_poly.type
_entity_poly.pdbx_seq_one_letter_code
_entity_poly.pdbx_strand_id
1 'polypeptide(L)'
;METRAYNGSEDSSTIFYLVGIPSLPKSFFLPIFFVFLLLYLLILLGNALILVAVVAEPSLHMPIYFFLMNLSGLRILFTIISKILSLLLLGDCFLSFPACFLQMYLFHSFSCSEAFILVVMAYDCYVAVCHPLHYPVLMTPQTNAALAACVWLTALLLANPAVVQTSHMAFDNTAHIYHCFCDHLAVV
;
A
#
# COMPACT_ATOMS: atom_id res chain seq x y z
N MET A 1 13.74 -29.26 -29.98
CA MET A 1 15.14 -29.66 -29.74
C MET A 1 15.99 -28.48 -30.16
N GLU A 2 16.29 -27.57 -29.24
CA GLU A 2 17.38 -26.60 -29.37
C GLU A 2 17.74 -26.14 -27.94
N THR A 3 18.85 -26.68 -27.47
CA THR A 3 19.47 -26.46 -26.17
C THR A 3 20.37 -25.23 -26.25
N ARG A 4 20.04 -24.15 -25.54
CA ARG A 4 21.03 -23.12 -25.17
C ARG A 4 21.53 -23.39 -23.76
N ALA A 5 22.75 -23.90 -23.69
CA ALA A 5 23.54 -23.96 -22.48
C ALA A 5 23.96 -22.53 -22.08
N TYR A 6 23.57 -22.09 -20.88
CA TYR A 6 24.17 -20.94 -20.21
C TYR A 6 24.99 -21.47 -19.03
N ASN A 7 26.31 -21.33 -19.16
CA ASN A 7 27.29 -21.65 -18.13
C ASN A 7 27.24 -20.63 -16.99
N GLY A 8 27.14 -21.16 -15.77
CA GLY A 8 27.76 -20.68 -14.52
C GLY A 8 27.92 -19.18 -14.28
N SER A 9 27.03 -18.65 -13.44
CA SER A 9 27.36 -17.84 -12.26
C SER A 9 26.20 -18.01 -11.29
N GLU A 10 26.42 -18.67 -10.15
CA GLU A 10 25.45 -18.78 -9.06
C GLU A 10 25.16 -17.39 -8.50
N ASP A 11 24.19 -16.71 -9.08
CA ASP A 11 23.42 -15.68 -8.38
C ASP A 11 22.06 -16.31 -8.11
N SER A 12 21.98 -17.07 -7.02
CA SER A 12 20.79 -17.77 -6.53
C SER A 12 19.76 -16.76 -6.03
N SER A 13 19.28 -15.91 -6.94
CA SER A 13 18.15 -15.02 -6.71
C SER A 13 16.90 -15.71 -7.24
N THR A 14 16.03 -16.13 -6.34
CA THR A 14 14.74 -16.74 -6.68
C THR A 14 13.93 -15.73 -7.49
N ILE A 15 13.55 -16.08 -8.73
CA ILE A 15 12.74 -15.20 -9.59
C ILE A 15 11.28 -15.64 -9.46
N PHE A 16 10.41 -14.73 -9.02
CA PHE A 16 8.97 -15.00 -8.97
C PHE A 16 8.32 -14.61 -10.29
N TYR A 17 7.55 -15.54 -10.85
CA TYR A 17 6.78 -15.28 -12.05
C TYR A 17 5.37 -14.85 -11.65
N LEU A 18 5.02 -13.60 -11.94
CA LEU A 18 3.68 -13.09 -11.71
C LEU A 18 2.84 -13.34 -12.97
N VAL A 19 2.18 -14.49 -13.05
CA VAL A 19 1.47 -14.97 -14.27
C VAL A 19 0.23 -14.11 -14.59
N GLY A 20 -0.20 -13.23 -13.69
CA GLY A 20 -1.49 -12.55 -13.78
C GLY A 20 -2.64 -13.52 -13.44
N ILE A 21 -3.88 -13.19 -13.83
CA ILE A 21 -5.05 -14.05 -13.59
C ILE A 21 -5.05 -15.17 -14.65
N PRO A 22 -4.69 -16.43 -14.30
CA PRO A 22 -4.43 -17.48 -15.29
C PRO A 22 -5.69 -17.98 -16.04
N SER A 23 -6.88 -17.58 -15.60
CA SER A 23 -8.18 -18.02 -16.13
C SER A 23 -8.99 -16.92 -16.83
N LEU A 24 -8.43 -15.72 -17.02
CA LEU A 24 -9.18 -14.61 -17.60
C LEU A 24 -9.15 -14.67 -19.14
N PRO A 25 -10.31 -14.73 -19.83
CA PRO A 25 -10.32 -14.67 -21.29
C PRO A 25 -9.73 -13.35 -21.78
N LYS A 26 -8.94 -13.39 -22.87
CA LYS A 26 -8.32 -12.20 -23.48
C LYS A 26 -9.31 -11.05 -23.76
N SER A 27 -10.59 -11.37 -23.96
CA SER A 27 -11.68 -10.41 -24.15
C SER A 27 -11.96 -9.54 -22.91
N PHE A 28 -11.72 -10.06 -21.69
CA PHE A 28 -11.94 -9.33 -20.44
C PHE A 28 -10.71 -8.56 -19.95
N PHE A 29 -9.54 -8.76 -20.56
CA PHE A 29 -8.32 -8.05 -20.18
C PHE A 29 -8.44 -6.53 -20.39
N LEU A 30 -8.95 -6.10 -21.55
CA LEU A 30 -9.16 -4.68 -21.89
C LEU A 30 -10.14 -3.95 -20.97
N PRO A 31 -11.36 -4.46 -20.68
CA PRO A 31 -12.27 -3.77 -19.76
C PRO A 31 -11.71 -3.72 -18.34
N ILE A 32 -11.07 -4.79 -17.86
CA ILE A 32 -10.43 -4.79 -16.54
C ILE A 32 -9.30 -3.77 -16.46
N PHE A 33 -8.46 -3.68 -17.49
CA PHE A 33 -7.43 -2.65 -17.60
C PHE A 33 -8.01 -1.25 -17.48
N PHE A 34 -9.08 -0.95 -18.23
CA PHE A 34 -9.72 0.35 -18.19
C PHE A 34 -10.32 0.67 -16.80
N VAL A 35 -10.93 -0.31 -16.14
CA VAL A 35 -11.45 -0.15 -14.78
C VAL A 35 -10.33 0.15 -13.79
N PHE A 36 -9.23 -0.61 -13.80
CA PHE A 36 -8.08 -0.34 -12.93
C PHE A 36 -7.45 1.03 -13.20
N LEU A 37 -7.30 1.41 -14.47
CA LEU A 37 -6.79 2.73 -14.86
C LEU A 37 -7.70 3.85 -14.35
N LEU A 38 -9.01 3.70 -14.49
CA LEU A 38 -9.97 4.68 -14.01
C LEU A 38 -9.93 4.82 -12.48
N LEU A 39 -9.90 3.70 -11.76
CA LEU A 39 -9.77 3.70 -10.30
C LEU A 39 -8.47 4.34 -9.85
N TYR A 40 -7.35 4.03 -10.52
CA TYR A 40 -6.05 4.64 -10.27
C TYR A 40 -6.10 6.17 -10.40
N LEU A 41 -6.62 6.67 -11.54
CA LEU A 41 -6.73 8.10 -11.78
C LEU A 41 -7.68 8.78 -10.79
N LEU A 42 -8.80 8.13 -10.44
CA LEU A 42 -9.76 8.67 -9.48
C LEU A 42 -9.16 8.77 -8.07
N ILE A 43 -8.43 7.75 -7.63
CA ILE A 43 -7.73 7.78 -6.33
C ILE A 43 -6.67 8.87 -6.33
N LEU A 44 -5.86 8.97 -7.38
CA LEU A 44 -4.81 9.98 -7.46
C LEU A 44 -5.39 11.41 -7.47
N LEU A 45 -6.38 11.65 -8.34
CA LEU A 45 -7.03 12.94 -8.47
C LEU A 45 -7.78 13.31 -7.19
N GLY A 46 -8.54 12.38 -6.60
CA GLY A 46 -9.30 12.62 -5.38
C GLY A 46 -8.40 12.99 -4.21
N ASN A 47 -7.34 12.21 -3.96
CA ASN A 47 -6.42 12.49 -2.85
C ASN A 47 -5.57 13.76 -3.10
N ALA A 48 -5.20 14.05 -4.36
CA ALA A 48 -4.52 15.30 -4.70
C ALA A 48 -5.42 16.51 -4.48
N LEU A 49 -6.71 16.43 -4.85
CA LEU A 49 -7.68 17.49 -4.60
C LEU A 49 -7.89 17.74 -3.11
N ILE A 50 -7.95 16.69 -2.28
CA ILE A 50 -8.00 16.83 -0.81
C ILE A 50 -6.77 17.60 -0.31
N LEU A 51 -5.56 17.21 -0.75
CA LEU A 51 -4.33 17.88 -0.34
C LEU A 51 -4.33 19.36 -0.74
N VAL A 52 -4.71 19.66 -1.99
CA VAL A 52 -4.81 21.04 -2.48
C VAL A 52 -5.85 21.84 -1.71
N ALA A 53 -7.03 21.27 -1.43
CA ALA A 53 -8.08 21.94 -0.69
C ALA A 53 -7.65 22.29 0.74
N VAL A 54 -6.97 21.37 1.43
CA VAL A 54 -6.47 21.60 2.79
C VAL A 54 -5.38 22.67 2.83
N VAL A 55 -4.48 22.69 1.84
CA VAL A 55 -3.40 23.68 1.77
C VAL A 55 -3.91 25.06 1.32
N ALA A 56 -4.91 25.12 0.45
CA ALA A 56 -5.44 26.37 -0.10
C ALA A 56 -6.31 27.15 0.90
N GLU A 57 -6.97 26.47 1.83
CA GLU A 57 -7.94 27.09 2.73
C GLU A 57 -7.50 26.94 4.20
N PRO A 58 -6.81 27.97 4.76
CA PRO A 58 -6.28 27.92 6.11
C PRO A 58 -7.36 27.93 7.20
N SER A 59 -8.62 28.31 6.88
CA SER A 59 -9.73 28.20 7.82
C SER A 59 -10.13 26.75 8.13
N LEU A 60 -9.66 25.78 7.32
CA LEU A 60 -9.78 24.35 7.55
C LEU A 60 -8.62 23.79 8.40
N HIS A 61 -7.82 24.59 9.11
CA HIS A 61 -6.75 24.05 9.98
C HIS A 61 -7.28 23.45 11.31
N MET A 62 -8.22 22.51 11.21
CA MET A 62 -8.62 21.64 12.33
C MET A 62 -7.74 20.37 12.37
N PRO A 63 -7.56 19.75 13.56
CA PRO A 63 -6.84 18.49 13.75
C PRO A 63 -7.17 17.40 12.72
N ILE A 64 -8.46 17.27 12.36
CA ILE A 64 -8.94 16.32 11.36
C ILE A 64 -8.28 16.47 9.98
N TYR A 65 -7.97 17.70 9.55
CA TYR A 65 -7.38 17.93 8.24
C TYR A 65 -5.89 17.56 8.19
N PHE A 66 -5.19 17.63 9.32
CA PHE A 66 -3.84 17.08 9.44
C PHE A 66 -3.83 15.57 9.20
N PHE A 67 -4.78 14.84 9.77
CA PHE A 67 -4.94 13.41 9.54
C PHE A 67 -5.37 13.08 8.11
N LEU A 68 -6.26 13.89 7.51
CA LEU A 68 -6.65 13.76 6.10
C LEU A 68 -5.47 13.95 5.13
N MET A 69 -4.55 14.86 5.42
CA MET A 69 -3.33 15.01 4.61
C MET A 69 -2.43 13.77 4.70
N ASN A 70 -2.24 13.21 5.89
CA ASN A 70 -1.50 11.97 6.08
C ASN A 70 -2.15 10.81 5.30
N LEU A 71 -3.48 10.65 5.42
CA LEU A 71 -4.25 9.64 4.70
C LEU A 71 -4.15 9.80 3.18
N SER A 72 -4.30 11.03 2.68
CA SER A 72 -4.21 11.33 1.25
C SER A 72 -2.82 11.05 0.70
N GLY A 73 -1.77 11.45 1.44
CA GLY A 73 -0.38 11.15 1.11
C GLY A 73 -0.09 9.65 1.07
N LEU A 74 -0.57 8.90 2.07
CA LEU A 74 -0.48 7.43 2.11
C LEU A 74 -1.12 6.79 0.88
N ARG A 75 -2.34 7.21 0.52
CA ARG A 75 -3.06 6.64 -0.65
C ARG A 75 -2.36 6.96 -1.97
N ILE A 76 -1.84 8.17 -2.13
CA ILE A 76 -1.04 8.55 -3.32
C ILE A 76 0.23 7.71 -3.37
N LEU A 77 0.98 7.63 -2.27
CA LEU A 77 2.22 6.87 -2.20
C LEU A 77 1.99 5.38 -2.50
N PHE A 78 0.97 4.79 -1.89
CA PHE A 78 0.56 3.42 -2.15
C PHE A 78 0.19 3.19 -3.62
N THR A 79 -0.57 4.12 -4.20
CA THR A 79 -1.00 4.05 -5.61
C THR A 79 0.19 4.13 -6.56
N ILE A 80 1.21 4.95 -6.25
CA ILE A 80 2.45 5.06 -7.03
C ILE A 80 3.32 3.80 -6.89
N ILE A 81 3.41 3.24 -5.68
CA ILE A 81 4.22 2.04 -5.38
C ILE A 81 3.57 0.77 -5.96
N SER A 82 2.25 0.76 -6.11
CA SER A 82 1.51 -0.42 -6.56
C SER A 82 1.92 -0.87 -7.96
N LYS A 83 2.67 -1.98 -8.01
CA LYS A 83 3.23 -2.56 -9.23
C LYS A 83 2.17 -3.19 -10.14
N ILE A 84 0.92 -3.31 -9.71
CA ILE A 84 -0.21 -3.81 -10.52
C ILE A 84 -0.34 -3.01 -11.82
N LEU A 85 -0.23 -1.68 -11.73
CA LEU A 85 -0.43 -0.82 -12.89
C LEU A 85 0.71 -1.01 -13.89
N SER A 86 1.96 -1.09 -13.43
CA SER A 86 3.10 -1.42 -14.30
C SER A 86 3.00 -2.82 -14.91
N LEU A 87 2.56 -3.82 -14.13
CA LEU A 87 2.35 -5.18 -14.61
C LEU A 87 1.31 -5.24 -15.75
N LEU A 88 0.21 -4.49 -15.59
CA LEU A 88 -0.90 -4.46 -16.56
C LEU A 88 -0.60 -3.58 -17.79
N LEU A 89 0.21 -2.51 -17.64
CA LEU A 89 0.61 -1.64 -18.76
C LEU A 89 1.80 -2.17 -19.57
N LEU A 90 2.84 -2.71 -18.92
CA LEU A 90 4.07 -3.12 -19.60
C LEU A 90 4.10 -4.62 -19.93
N GLY A 91 3.16 -5.41 -19.39
CA GLY A 91 3.21 -6.88 -19.50
C GLY A 91 4.43 -7.50 -18.81
N ASP A 92 5.12 -6.71 -17.97
CA ASP A 92 6.40 -7.05 -17.39
C ASP A 92 6.19 -7.91 -16.15
N CYS A 93 6.09 -9.22 -16.35
CA CYS A 93 5.70 -10.23 -15.35
C CYS A 93 6.82 -10.57 -14.35
N PHE A 94 7.90 -9.80 -14.32
CA PHE A 94 9.11 -10.11 -13.55
C PHE A 94 9.18 -9.26 -12.26
N LEU A 95 9.04 -9.93 -11.12
CA LEU A 95 9.44 -9.40 -9.81
C LEU A 95 10.62 -10.20 -9.27
N SER A 96 11.64 -9.50 -8.80
CA SER A 96 12.67 -10.12 -7.98
C SER A 96 12.12 -10.45 -6.59
N PHE A 97 12.65 -11.51 -5.96
CA PHE A 97 12.35 -11.89 -4.57
C PHE A 97 12.30 -10.70 -3.59
N PRO A 98 13.36 -9.88 -3.45
CA PRO A 98 13.33 -8.76 -2.51
C PRO A 98 12.27 -7.70 -2.84
N ALA A 99 11.93 -7.50 -4.12
CA ALA A 99 10.92 -6.53 -4.53
C ALA A 99 9.50 -6.99 -4.15
N CYS A 100 9.20 -8.29 -4.22
CA CYS A 100 7.93 -8.87 -3.79
C CYS A 100 7.74 -8.74 -2.27
N PHE A 101 8.76 -9.08 -1.49
CA PHE A 101 8.74 -8.93 -0.03
C PHE A 101 8.58 -7.48 0.41
N LEU A 102 9.31 -6.57 -0.24
CA LEU A 102 9.19 -5.14 0.01
C LEU A 102 7.78 -4.64 -0.32
N GLN A 103 7.20 -5.07 -1.44
CA GLN A 103 5.83 -4.71 -1.82
C GLN A 103 4.80 -5.22 -0.81
N MET A 104 4.93 -6.46 -0.33
CA MET A 104 4.04 -7.03 0.68
C MET A 104 4.15 -6.27 2.02
N TYR A 105 5.36 -6.00 2.48
CA TYR A 105 5.63 -5.21 3.69
C TYR A 105 4.94 -3.85 3.63
N LEU A 106 5.15 -3.15 2.50
CA LEU A 106 4.59 -1.83 2.28
C LEU A 106 3.07 -1.89 2.24
N PHE A 107 2.48 -2.83 1.49
CA PHE A 107 1.01 -2.99 1.43
C PHE A 107 0.39 -3.15 2.83
N HIS A 108 0.96 -4.02 3.65
CA HIS A 108 0.46 -4.26 5.01
C HIS A 108 0.64 -3.03 5.90
N SER A 109 1.84 -2.42 5.88
CA SER A 109 2.14 -1.20 6.64
C SER A 109 1.19 -0.05 6.27
N PHE A 110 0.93 0.15 4.97
CA PHE A 110 0.01 1.16 4.46
C PHE A 110 -1.42 0.89 4.93
N SER A 111 -1.89 -0.36 4.84
CA SER A 111 -3.23 -0.76 5.28
C SER A 111 -3.43 -0.54 6.79
N CYS A 112 -2.46 -0.92 7.61
CA CYS A 112 -2.49 -0.65 9.05
C CYS A 112 -2.48 0.86 9.35
N SER A 113 -1.65 1.63 8.64
CA SER A 113 -1.58 3.09 8.81
C SER A 113 -2.92 3.75 8.48
N GLU A 114 -3.56 3.36 7.37
CA GLU A 114 -4.88 3.85 6.98
C GLU A 114 -5.93 3.55 8.06
N ALA A 115 -6.00 2.31 8.54
CA ALA A 115 -6.94 1.92 9.59
C ALA A 115 -6.73 2.73 10.87
N PHE A 116 -5.48 2.90 11.32
CA PHE A 116 -5.19 3.66 12.53
C PHE A 116 -5.44 5.15 12.38
N ILE A 117 -5.17 5.75 11.21
CA ILE A 117 -5.53 7.15 10.96
C ILE A 117 -7.05 7.33 11.02
N LEU A 118 -7.83 6.41 10.44
CA LEU A 118 -9.29 6.46 10.53
C LEU A 118 -9.78 6.35 11.98
N VAL A 119 -9.14 5.52 12.81
CA VAL A 119 -9.44 5.42 14.25
C VAL A 119 -9.13 6.74 14.96
N VAL A 120 -7.98 7.36 14.69
CA VAL A 120 -7.62 8.65 15.30
C VAL A 120 -8.57 9.76 14.85
N MET A 121 -8.99 9.77 13.58
CA MET A 121 -10.01 10.71 13.08
C MET A 121 -11.37 10.50 13.77
N ALA A 122 -11.79 9.24 13.97
CA ALA A 122 -13.02 8.93 14.69
C ALA A 122 -12.93 9.36 16.17
N TYR A 123 -11.76 9.19 16.78
CA TYR A 123 -11.48 9.67 18.14
C TYR A 123 -11.52 11.21 18.21
N ASP A 124 -10.95 11.92 17.24
CA ASP A 124 -11.03 13.39 17.15
C ASP A 124 -12.49 13.87 17.10
N CYS A 125 -13.31 13.29 16.22
CA CYS A 125 -14.74 13.59 16.15
C CYS A 125 -15.46 13.29 17.48
N TYR A 126 -15.12 12.19 18.15
CA TYR A 126 -15.70 11.82 19.44
C TYR A 126 -15.38 12.86 20.53
N VAL A 127 -14.11 13.26 20.66
CA VAL A 127 -13.70 14.25 21.68
C VAL A 127 -14.33 15.62 21.39
N ALA A 128 -14.41 16.01 20.12
CA ALA A 128 -15.04 17.28 19.72
C ALA A 128 -16.52 17.35 20.17
N VAL A 129 -17.26 16.24 20.06
CA VAL A 129 -18.69 16.18 20.41
C VAL A 129 -18.89 15.97 21.91
N CYS A 130 -18.18 15.02 22.52
CA CYS A 130 -18.43 14.63 23.91
C CYS A 130 -17.71 15.53 24.94
N HIS A 131 -16.61 16.19 24.55
CA HIS A 131 -15.78 16.98 25.46
C HIS A 131 -15.36 18.34 24.86
N PRO A 132 -16.31 19.18 24.40
CA PRO A 132 -16.00 20.41 23.66
C PRO A 132 -15.11 21.40 24.43
N LEU A 133 -15.27 21.48 25.76
CA LEU A 133 -14.47 22.36 26.63
C LEU A 133 -12.99 21.92 26.75
N HIS A 134 -12.71 20.63 26.58
CA HIS A 134 -11.35 20.08 26.70
C HIS A 134 -10.69 19.82 25.34
N TYR A 135 -11.46 19.84 24.25
CA TYR A 135 -10.97 19.63 22.88
C TYR A 135 -9.73 20.47 22.51
N PRO A 136 -9.68 21.81 22.72
CA PRO A 136 -8.51 22.60 22.33
C PRO A 136 -7.24 22.29 23.15
N VAL A 137 -7.38 21.69 24.34
CA VAL A 137 -6.25 21.25 25.18
C VAL A 137 -5.80 19.84 24.80
N LEU A 138 -6.72 18.98 24.38
CA LEU A 138 -6.44 17.59 24.04
C LEU A 138 -5.91 17.43 22.60
N MET A 139 -6.38 18.25 21.67
CA MET A 139 -6.05 18.21 20.24
C MET A 139 -5.22 19.42 19.80
N THR A 140 -4.05 19.57 20.41
CA THR A 140 -3.02 20.53 19.99
C THR A 140 -2.21 19.99 18.80
N PRO A 141 -1.52 20.87 18.03
CA PRO A 141 -0.62 20.43 16.96
C PRO A 141 0.46 19.44 17.43
N GLN A 142 0.94 19.58 18.67
CA GLN A 142 1.96 18.68 19.24
C GLN A 142 1.40 17.29 19.52
N THR A 143 0.20 17.20 20.12
CA THR A 143 -0.50 15.92 20.32
C THR A 143 -0.87 15.27 19.00
N ASN A 144 -1.28 16.04 17.98
CA ASN A 144 -1.58 15.50 16.66
C ASN A 144 -0.34 14.92 15.98
N ALA A 145 0.80 15.61 16.07
CA ALA A 145 2.08 15.11 15.57
C ALA A 145 2.52 13.84 16.31
N ALA A 146 2.36 13.80 17.64
CA ALA A 146 2.65 12.61 18.45
C ALA A 146 1.73 11.43 18.09
N LEU A 147 0.43 11.67 17.92
CA LEU A 147 -0.53 10.65 17.49
C LEU A 147 -0.18 10.09 16.11
N ALA A 148 0.13 10.96 15.14
CA ALA A 148 0.58 10.51 13.83
C ALA A 148 1.85 9.67 13.96
N ALA A 149 2.87 10.12 14.69
CA ALA A 149 4.10 9.35 14.90
C ALA A 149 3.81 7.97 15.52
N CYS A 150 2.93 7.89 16.52
CA CYS A 150 2.49 6.63 17.10
C CYS A 150 1.80 5.72 16.08
N VAL A 151 0.93 6.26 15.22
CA VAL A 151 0.29 5.52 14.14
C VAL A 151 1.32 4.95 13.17
N TRP A 152 2.25 5.77 12.70
CA TRP A 152 3.30 5.33 11.79
C TRP A 152 4.18 4.23 12.42
N LEU A 153 4.63 4.42 13.67
CA LEU A 153 5.46 3.44 14.37
C LEU A 153 4.72 2.12 14.61
N THR A 154 3.47 2.18 15.08
CA THR A 154 2.67 0.97 15.35
C THR A 154 2.35 0.20 14.06
N ALA A 155 2.02 0.90 12.97
CA ALA A 155 1.78 0.27 11.68
C ALA A 155 3.03 -0.43 11.12
N LEU A 156 4.20 0.21 11.22
CA LEU A 156 5.47 -0.40 10.81
C LEU A 156 5.85 -1.62 11.66
N LEU A 157 5.59 -1.56 12.97
CA LEU A 157 5.85 -2.67 13.89
C LEU A 157 4.94 -3.86 13.62
N LEU A 158 3.64 -3.64 13.35
CA LEU A 158 2.68 -4.70 13.06
C LEU A 158 2.86 -5.35 11.69
N ALA A 159 3.54 -4.67 10.76
CA ALA A 159 3.88 -5.25 9.46
C ALA A 159 5.06 -6.22 9.51
N ASN A 160 5.94 -6.13 10.53
CA ASN A 160 7.13 -6.98 10.65
C ASN A 160 6.81 -8.48 10.82
N PRO A 161 5.89 -8.92 11.70
CA PRO A 161 5.59 -10.33 11.90
C PRO A 161 5.12 -11.02 10.61
N ALA A 162 4.28 -10.37 9.82
CA ALA A 162 3.78 -10.91 8.56
C ALA A 162 4.92 -11.17 7.57
N VAL A 163 5.89 -10.25 7.49
CA VAL A 163 7.05 -10.38 6.60
C VAL A 163 8.05 -11.40 7.10
N VAL A 164 8.35 -11.40 8.39
CA VAL A 164 9.26 -12.37 9.02
C VAL A 164 8.71 -13.78 8.85
N GLN A 165 7.41 -13.99 9.10
CA GLN A 165 6.75 -15.28 8.94
C GLN A 165 6.79 -15.77 7.48
N THR A 166 6.58 -14.89 6.50
CA THR A 166 6.77 -15.24 5.08
C THR A 166 8.23 -15.49 4.70
N SER A 167 9.21 -14.79 5.29
CA SER A 167 10.63 -14.97 4.96
C SER A 167 11.21 -16.29 5.48
N HIS A 168 10.57 -16.88 6.51
CA HIS A 168 10.96 -18.18 7.06
C HIS A 168 10.35 -19.36 6.30
N MET A 169 9.48 -19.12 5.32
CA MET A 169 8.98 -20.19 4.46
C MET A 169 10.07 -20.56 3.44
N ALA A 170 10.44 -21.84 3.38
CA ALA A 170 11.44 -22.32 2.44
C ALA A 170 10.86 -22.30 1.02
N PHE A 171 11.25 -21.31 0.23
CA PHE A 171 10.88 -21.24 -1.19
C PHE A 171 11.86 -22.06 -2.01
N ASP A 172 11.34 -22.98 -2.81
CA ASP A 172 12.10 -23.67 -3.84
C ASP A 172 12.51 -22.69 -4.96
N ASN A 173 13.59 -23.02 -5.68
CA ASN A 173 14.36 -22.10 -6.56
C ASN A 173 13.55 -21.40 -7.68
N THR A 174 12.30 -21.83 -7.91
CA THR A 174 11.32 -21.21 -8.81
C THR A 174 9.91 -21.38 -8.22
N ALA A 175 9.29 -20.28 -7.77
CA ALA A 175 7.90 -20.27 -7.31
C ALA A 175 7.04 -19.42 -8.23
N HIS A 176 6.01 -20.03 -8.82
CA HIS A 176 5.01 -19.36 -9.64
C HIS A 176 3.90 -18.82 -8.72
N ILE A 177 3.82 -17.49 -8.57
CA ILE A 177 2.76 -16.85 -7.78
C ILE A 177 1.63 -16.49 -8.75
N TYR A 178 0.51 -17.21 -8.64
CA TYR A 178 -0.67 -17.08 -9.51
C TYR A 178 -1.63 -15.97 -9.06
N HIS A 179 -1.12 -14.90 -8.46
CA HIS A 179 -1.92 -13.75 -8.01
C HIS A 179 -1.32 -12.43 -8.49
N CYS A 180 -2.16 -11.42 -8.71
CA CYS A 180 -1.73 -10.05 -9.07
C CYS A 180 -0.92 -9.33 -7.97
N PHE A 181 -0.67 -10.00 -6.85
CA PHE A 181 0.07 -9.52 -5.70
C PHE A 181 0.81 -10.70 -5.04
N CYS A 182 1.93 -10.39 -4.38
CA CYS A 182 2.44 -11.25 -3.32
C CYS A 182 1.56 -11.04 -2.08
N ASP A 183 0.54 -11.87 -1.92
CA ASP A 183 -0.27 -11.95 -0.72
C ASP A 183 0.24 -13.11 0.16
N HIS A 184 0.19 -12.98 1.48
CA HIS A 184 0.55 -14.07 2.41
C HIS A 184 -0.29 -15.33 2.14
N LEU A 185 -1.52 -15.16 1.63
CA LEU A 185 -2.39 -16.26 1.23
C LEU A 185 -1.97 -16.96 -0.08
N ALA A 186 -1.18 -16.30 -0.92
CA ALA A 186 -0.66 -16.86 -2.17
C ALA A 186 0.66 -17.63 -1.98
N VAL A 187 1.26 -17.50 -0.79
CA VAL A 187 2.55 -18.07 -0.41
C VAL A 187 2.39 -19.33 0.48
N VAL A 188 1.24 -19.48 1.15
CA VAL A 188 0.90 -20.62 2.01
C VAL A 188 0.13 -21.69 1.26
#